data_AF-A0A961XZP8-F1
#
_entry.id   AF-A0A961XZP8-F1
#
_cell.length_a   1.000
_cell.length_b   1.000
_cell.length_c   1.000
_cell.angle_alpha   90.00
_cell.angle_beta   90.00
_cell.angle_gamma   90.00
#
_symmetry.space_group_name_H-M   'P 1'
#
loop_
_entity.id
_entity.type
_entity.pdbx_description
1 polymer ?
#
loop_
_entity_poly.entity_id
_entity_poly.type
_entity_poly.pdbx_seq_one_letter_code
_entity_poly.pdbx_strand_id
1 'polypeptide(L)'
;VLGTTCIAGVVSDEPVFSPPDLGLLFTLPGKAWFRSMVNVAGTLNLDWAIANILGETERNAELFGRLDAMIAEVPIGCDGVVYLPYLSDSGIIAPVFDQRARAGFFGLTPRHERKHMMRAVYEGVILAVRDLLQHLPDVEGEILLTGGGANSLIWTQMLADATGKPVAIPAGSEFGARGAALLAATAVGVFSSIREASLSTRQIARRQIPNPEARNAWNQAFSNYCAQRDLILRRPH
;
A
#
# COMPACT_ATOMS: atom_id res chain seq x y z
N VAL A 1 -0.99 -3.17 5.67
CA VAL A 1 -1.12 -1.95 6.49
C VAL A 1 -0.58 -0.77 5.71
N LEU A 2 -1.41 0.23 5.41
CA LEU A 2 -1.01 1.46 4.75
C LEU A 2 -1.19 2.64 5.73
N GLY A 3 -0.14 2.88 6.53
CA GLY A 3 -0.03 4.03 7.43
C GLY A 3 1.05 4.98 6.93
N THR A 4 1.75 5.68 7.83
CA THR A 4 2.89 6.56 7.50
C THR A 4 3.88 5.87 6.57
N THR A 5 4.15 4.58 6.83
CA THR A 5 4.84 3.64 5.95
C THR A 5 3.89 2.53 5.49
N CYS A 6 4.35 1.70 4.55
CA CYS A 6 3.61 0.55 4.06
C CYS A 6 4.25 -0.76 4.49
N ILE A 7 3.41 -1.68 4.98
CA ILE A 7 3.76 -3.08 5.19
C ILE A 7 2.72 -3.93 4.48
N ALA A 8 3.17 -4.78 3.56
CA ALA A 8 2.36 -5.83 2.93
C ALA A 8 2.86 -7.18 3.42
N GLY A 9 1.98 -8.15 3.63
CA GLY A 9 2.41 -9.46 4.09
C GLY A 9 1.35 -10.54 3.97
N VAL A 10 1.81 -11.77 4.06
CA VAL A 10 0.98 -12.98 3.95
C VAL A 10 1.30 -13.93 5.10
N VAL A 11 0.28 -14.64 5.58
CA VAL A 11 0.45 -15.72 6.55
C VAL A 11 0.41 -17.05 5.80
N SER A 12 1.39 -17.92 6.06
CA SER A 12 1.55 -19.24 5.45
C SER A 12 1.75 -20.32 6.52
N ASP A 13 1.42 -21.56 6.17
CA ASP A 13 1.64 -22.74 7.03
C ASP A 13 3.07 -23.31 6.89
N GLU A 14 3.93 -22.67 6.10
CA GLU A 14 5.35 -22.96 5.96
C GLU A 14 6.17 -21.66 5.85
N PRO A 15 7.45 -21.62 6.28
CA PRO A 15 8.30 -20.44 6.14
C PRO A 15 8.63 -20.17 4.66
N VAL A 16 8.46 -18.91 4.23
CA VAL A 16 8.84 -18.46 2.88
C VAL A 16 10.05 -17.53 2.96
N PHE A 17 11.20 -18.01 2.47
CA PHE A 17 12.48 -17.28 2.49
C PHE A 17 12.77 -16.49 1.21
N SER A 18 11.99 -16.71 0.14
CA SER A 18 12.21 -16.02 -1.14
C SER A 18 11.43 -14.70 -1.23
N PRO A 19 11.95 -13.67 -1.92
CA PRO A 19 13.37 -13.53 -2.27
C PRO A 19 14.25 -13.40 -1.00
N PRO A 20 15.49 -13.93 -1.02
CA PRO A 20 16.41 -13.82 0.10
C PRO A 20 16.78 -12.35 0.35
N ASP A 21 17.14 -12.02 1.59
CA ASP A 21 17.63 -10.71 2.04
C ASP A 21 16.67 -9.52 1.84
N LEU A 22 15.42 -9.77 1.46
CA LEU A 22 14.37 -8.78 1.35
C LEU A 22 13.27 -9.02 2.38
N GLY A 23 12.69 -7.97 2.96
CA GLY A 23 11.56 -8.10 3.88
C GLY A 23 11.88 -8.82 5.19
N LEU A 24 10.83 -9.20 5.93
CA LEU A 24 10.91 -9.83 7.26
C LEU A 24 10.11 -11.13 7.27
N LEU A 25 10.52 -12.09 8.09
CA LEU A 25 9.82 -13.35 8.33
C LEU A 25 9.68 -13.56 9.83
N PHE A 26 8.44 -13.71 10.29
CA PHE A 26 8.12 -13.93 11.70
C PHE A 26 7.43 -15.28 11.88
N THR A 27 7.75 -15.97 12.98
CA THR A 27 6.98 -17.14 13.42
C THR A 27 5.75 -16.69 14.19
N LEU A 28 4.61 -17.32 13.93
CA LEU A 28 3.36 -17.16 14.66
C LEU A 28 3.02 -18.46 15.41
N PRO A 29 2.26 -18.41 16.52
CA PRO A 29 1.84 -19.63 17.19
C PRO A 29 0.92 -20.49 16.29
N GLY A 30 0.97 -21.81 16.48
CA GLY A 30 0.18 -22.76 15.69
C GLY A 30 0.83 -23.19 14.37
N LYS A 31 2.17 -23.19 14.28
CA LYS A 31 2.92 -23.51 13.05
C LYS A 31 2.48 -22.63 11.87
N ALA A 32 2.52 -21.32 12.08
CA ALA A 32 2.24 -20.35 11.03
C ALA A 32 3.41 -19.37 10.92
N TRP A 33 3.58 -18.77 9.75
CA TRP A 33 4.64 -17.82 9.46
C TRP A 33 4.05 -16.59 8.80
N PHE A 34 4.52 -15.41 9.20
CA PHE A 34 4.15 -14.14 8.58
C PHE A 34 5.32 -13.60 7.78
N ARG A 35 5.18 -13.59 6.46
CA ARG A 35 6.15 -13.02 5.53
C ARG A 35 5.70 -11.61 5.16
N SER A 36 6.55 -10.61 5.36
CA SER A 36 6.19 -9.22 5.07
C SER A 36 7.25 -8.46 4.28
N MET A 37 6.79 -7.61 3.37
CA MET A 37 7.59 -6.60 2.67
C MET A 37 7.28 -5.22 3.24
N VAL A 38 8.32 -4.41 3.39
CA VAL A 38 8.24 -3.08 4.02
C VAL A 38 8.75 -2.03 3.05
N ASN A 39 7.98 -0.96 2.88
CA ASN A 39 8.35 0.19 2.05
C ASN A 39 7.98 1.49 2.78
N VAL A 40 8.75 2.55 2.54
CA VAL A 40 8.45 3.91 3.03
C VAL A 40 7.29 4.55 2.29
N ALA A 41 6.82 3.92 1.20
CA ALA A 41 5.69 4.32 0.38
C ALA A 41 4.33 4.26 1.13
N GLY A 42 4.13 5.15 2.10
CA GLY A 42 2.89 5.26 2.87
C GLY A 42 2.24 6.65 2.78
N THR A 43 1.34 6.93 3.72
CA THR A 43 0.53 8.16 3.79
C THR A 43 1.37 9.42 3.97
N LEU A 44 2.62 9.31 4.41
CA LEU A 44 3.55 10.43 4.48
C LEU A 44 3.73 11.15 3.13
N ASN A 45 3.66 10.40 2.02
CA ASN A 45 3.76 10.97 0.68
C ASN A 45 2.58 11.91 0.38
N LEU A 46 1.37 11.53 0.80
CA LEU A 46 0.18 12.35 0.65
C LEU A 46 0.24 13.57 1.57
N ASP A 47 0.64 13.38 2.83
CA ASP A 47 0.81 14.47 3.79
C ASP A 47 1.82 15.52 3.28
N TRP A 48 2.95 15.05 2.74
CA TRP A 48 3.95 15.91 2.12
C TRP A 48 3.41 16.65 0.90
N ALA A 49 2.66 15.97 0.02
CA ALA A 49 2.09 16.58 -1.17
C ALA A 49 1.03 17.65 -0.83
N ILE A 50 0.18 17.39 0.16
CA ILE A 50 -0.80 18.36 0.66
C ILE A 50 -0.07 19.63 1.15
N ALA A 51 0.94 19.46 2.00
CA ALA A 51 1.67 20.60 2.55
C ALA A 51 2.49 21.36 1.49
N ASN A 52 3.20 20.66 0.61
CA ASN A 52 4.24 21.27 -0.24
C ASN A 52 3.80 21.53 -1.68
N ILE A 53 2.80 20.81 -2.19
CA ILE A 53 2.27 21.01 -3.55
C ILE A 53 0.99 21.85 -3.50
N LEU A 54 0.10 21.59 -2.52
CA LEU A 54 -1.11 22.39 -2.38
C LEU A 54 -0.93 23.64 -1.51
N GLY A 55 0.03 23.61 -0.57
CA GLY A 55 0.21 24.69 0.41
C GLY A 55 -0.81 24.64 1.54
N GLU A 56 -1.44 23.49 1.77
CA GLU A 56 -2.52 23.31 2.74
C GLU A 56 -1.95 22.74 4.06
N THR A 57 -2.31 23.33 5.19
CA THR A 57 -1.83 22.91 6.52
C THR A 57 -2.88 22.13 7.31
N GLU A 58 -4.16 22.38 7.04
CA GLU A 58 -5.27 21.73 7.71
C GLU A 58 -5.76 20.50 6.95
N ARG A 59 -5.88 19.36 7.64
CA ARG A 59 -6.34 18.10 7.06
C ARG A 59 -7.75 17.80 7.56
N ASN A 60 -8.74 18.41 6.92
CA ASN A 60 -10.16 18.24 7.24
C ASN A 60 -10.91 17.53 6.10
N ALA A 61 -12.16 17.14 6.37
CA ALA A 61 -12.98 16.41 5.41
C ALA A 61 -13.25 17.20 4.11
N GLU A 62 -13.33 18.53 4.20
CA GLU A 62 -13.53 19.40 3.03
C GLU A 62 -12.32 19.37 2.09
N LEU A 63 -11.09 19.45 2.63
CA LEU A 63 -9.87 19.30 1.84
C LEU A 63 -9.85 17.94 1.12
N PHE A 64 -10.12 16.85 1.84
CA PHE A 64 -10.14 15.52 1.21
C PHE A 64 -11.23 15.39 0.15
N GLY A 65 -12.40 16.01 0.34
CA GLY A 65 -13.44 16.07 -0.69
C GLY A 65 -12.99 16.82 -1.95
N ARG A 66 -12.31 17.97 -1.80
CA ARG A 66 -11.74 18.72 -2.93
C ARG A 66 -10.62 17.95 -3.63
N LEU A 67 -9.76 17.27 -2.87
CA LEU A 67 -8.68 16.42 -3.37
C LEU A 67 -9.23 15.27 -4.21
N ASP A 68 -10.22 14.54 -3.70
CA ASP A 68 -10.82 13.40 -4.37
C ASP A 68 -11.46 13.84 -5.70
N ALA A 69 -12.16 14.99 -5.72
CA ALA A 69 -12.71 15.57 -6.95
C ALA A 69 -11.61 15.96 -7.95
N MET A 70 -10.56 16.64 -7.48
CA MET A 70 -9.44 17.11 -8.30
C MET A 70 -8.70 15.95 -8.99
N ILE A 71 -8.40 14.87 -8.27
CA ILE A 71 -7.66 13.74 -8.84
C ILE A 71 -8.54 12.84 -9.71
N ALA A 72 -9.87 12.85 -9.52
CA ALA A 72 -10.80 12.08 -10.33
C ALA A 72 -10.87 12.57 -11.79
N GLU A 73 -10.56 13.85 -12.05
CA GLU A 73 -10.46 14.42 -13.41
C GLU A 73 -9.29 13.86 -14.22
N VAL A 74 -8.26 13.32 -13.56
CA VAL A 74 -7.05 12.83 -14.20
C VAL A 74 -7.21 11.32 -14.47
N PRO A 75 -6.96 10.85 -15.71
CA PRO A 75 -7.10 9.43 -16.03
C PRO A 75 -6.07 8.55 -15.31
N ILE A 76 -6.36 7.25 -15.23
CA ILE A 76 -5.42 6.25 -14.71
C ILE A 76 -4.11 6.30 -15.50
N GLY A 77 -2.97 6.30 -14.81
CA GLY A 77 -1.65 6.45 -15.41
C GLY A 77 -1.22 7.90 -15.58
N CYS A 78 -2.03 8.86 -15.09
CA CYS A 78 -1.70 10.26 -14.91
C CYS A 78 -1.07 10.93 -16.16
N ASP A 79 -1.61 10.64 -17.35
CA ASP A 79 -1.11 11.13 -18.65
C ASP A 79 0.40 10.87 -18.88
N GLY A 80 0.93 9.82 -18.25
CA GLY A 80 2.33 9.41 -18.34
C GLY A 80 3.22 9.90 -17.19
N VAL A 81 2.69 10.67 -16.24
CA VAL A 81 3.45 11.09 -15.05
C VAL A 81 3.57 9.93 -14.07
N VAL A 82 4.80 9.64 -13.65
CA VAL A 82 5.11 8.61 -12.64
C VAL A 82 5.66 9.28 -11.39
N TYR A 83 5.14 8.91 -10.23
CA TYR A 83 5.71 9.26 -8.93
C TYR A 83 6.33 8.02 -8.28
N LEU A 84 7.62 8.10 -7.93
CA LEU A 84 8.25 7.11 -7.07
C LEU A 84 8.17 7.59 -5.61
N PRO A 85 7.48 6.89 -4.71
CA PRO A 85 7.17 7.36 -3.35
C PRO A 85 8.26 7.05 -2.32
N TYR A 86 9.53 7.28 -2.67
CA TYR A 86 10.70 6.99 -1.82
C TYR A 86 11.04 8.18 -0.92
N LEU A 87 10.01 8.74 -0.26
CA LEU A 87 10.12 9.94 0.55
C LEU A 87 10.73 9.60 1.92
N SER A 88 12.04 9.42 1.95
CA SER A 88 12.80 9.03 3.13
C SER A 88 14.27 9.43 3.00
N ASP A 89 14.86 9.90 4.11
CA ASP A 89 16.30 10.20 4.18
C ASP A 89 17.17 8.92 4.26
N SER A 90 16.60 7.83 4.77
CA SER A 90 17.28 6.52 4.86
C SER A 90 17.11 5.66 3.61
N GLY A 91 16.45 6.18 2.58
CA GLY A 91 16.14 5.44 1.36
C GLY A 91 15.02 4.42 1.55
N ILE A 92 15.13 3.27 0.88
CA ILE A 92 14.09 2.23 0.85
C ILE A 92 14.63 0.84 1.23
N ILE A 93 13.71 -0.06 1.58
CA ILE A 93 14.00 -1.44 1.99
C ILE A 93 13.56 -2.43 0.91
N ALA A 94 12.29 -2.36 0.49
CA ALA A 94 11.75 -3.14 -0.61
C ALA A 94 11.20 -2.22 -1.72
N PRO A 95 11.29 -2.63 -3.00
CA PRO A 95 11.67 -3.96 -3.50
C PRO A 95 13.19 -4.25 -3.53
N VAL A 96 14.03 -3.23 -3.34
CA VAL A 96 15.49 -3.35 -3.22
C VAL A 96 15.93 -2.43 -2.10
N PHE A 97 16.94 -2.84 -1.33
CA PHE A 97 17.56 -1.95 -0.34
C PHE A 97 18.44 -0.92 -1.06
N ASP A 98 18.08 0.36 -0.99
CA ASP A 98 18.89 1.45 -1.53
C ASP A 98 18.75 2.70 -0.66
N GLN A 99 19.83 3.07 0.03
CA GLN A 99 19.90 4.24 0.91
C GLN A 99 19.84 5.57 0.15
N ARG A 100 20.14 5.56 -1.16
CA ARG A 100 20.17 6.75 -2.02
C ARG A 100 18.83 7.02 -2.70
N ALA A 101 17.90 6.06 -2.63
CA ALA A 101 16.57 6.21 -3.22
C ALA A 101 15.85 7.42 -2.62
N ARG A 102 15.25 8.25 -3.47
CA ARG A 102 14.49 9.45 -3.09
C ARG A 102 13.22 9.56 -3.91
N ALA A 103 12.21 10.22 -3.35
CA ALA A 103 10.98 10.47 -4.05
C ALA A 103 11.21 11.35 -5.28
N GLY A 104 10.42 11.14 -6.33
CA GLY A 104 10.57 11.91 -7.57
C GLY A 104 9.38 11.80 -8.49
N PHE A 105 9.12 12.89 -9.22
CA PHE A 105 8.16 12.95 -10.33
C PHE A 105 8.92 12.81 -11.65
N PHE A 106 8.40 11.97 -12.54
CA PHE A 106 8.99 11.67 -13.84
C PHE A 106 7.93 11.84 -14.94
N GLY A 107 8.33 12.30 -16.12
CA GLY A 107 7.43 12.49 -17.26
C GLY A 107 6.62 13.80 -17.27
N LEU A 108 6.97 14.77 -16.41
CA LEU A 108 6.32 16.09 -16.43
C LEU A 108 6.58 16.84 -17.75
N THR A 109 5.58 17.58 -18.20
CA THR A 109 5.58 18.42 -19.42
C THR A 109 4.68 19.63 -19.15
N PRO A 110 4.71 20.70 -19.98
CA PRO A 110 3.92 21.91 -19.72
C PRO A 110 2.39 21.72 -19.66
N ARG A 111 1.87 20.58 -20.12
CA ARG A 111 0.43 20.26 -20.05
C ARG A 111 -0.03 19.74 -18.69
N HIS A 112 0.90 19.35 -17.82
CA HIS A 112 0.58 18.76 -16.54
C HIS A 112 0.41 19.85 -15.47
N GLU A 113 -0.63 19.70 -14.67
CA GLU A 113 -1.03 20.66 -13.65
C GLU A 113 -0.86 20.06 -12.25
N ARG A 114 -1.22 20.86 -11.24
CA ARG A 114 -1.20 20.44 -9.83
C ARG A 114 -2.02 19.17 -9.59
N LYS A 115 -3.16 19.01 -10.28
CA LYS A 115 -4.01 17.81 -10.20
C LYS A 115 -3.31 16.54 -10.67
N HIS A 116 -2.47 16.63 -11.72
CA HIS A 116 -1.64 15.52 -12.18
C HIS A 116 -0.60 15.15 -11.12
N MET A 117 0.05 16.14 -10.50
CA MET A 117 1.01 15.85 -9.43
C MET A 117 0.34 15.15 -8.24
N MET A 118 -0.84 15.60 -7.81
CA MET A 118 -1.59 14.93 -6.74
C MET A 118 -2.03 13.52 -7.15
N ARG A 119 -2.56 13.35 -8.36
CA ARG A 119 -2.95 12.04 -8.88
C ARG A 119 -1.76 11.08 -8.92
N ALA A 120 -0.61 11.53 -9.41
CA ALA A 120 0.61 10.74 -9.47
C ALA A 120 1.05 10.29 -8.08
N VAL A 121 0.92 11.11 -7.02
CA VAL A 121 1.24 10.70 -5.64
C VAL A 121 0.32 9.57 -5.17
N TYR A 122 -0.99 9.68 -5.40
CA TYR A 122 -1.96 8.62 -5.06
C TYR A 122 -1.63 7.31 -5.77
N GLU A 123 -1.45 7.38 -7.11
CA GLU A 123 -1.15 6.21 -7.92
C GLU A 123 0.22 5.62 -7.56
N GLY A 124 1.25 6.45 -7.37
CA GLY A 124 2.61 6.01 -7.07
C GLY A 124 2.69 5.20 -5.77
N VAL A 125 1.96 5.58 -4.73
CA VAL A 125 1.86 4.79 -3.49
C VAL A 125 1.15 3.45 -3.74
N ILE A 126 0.06 3.43 -4.50
CA ILE A 126 -0.64 2.17 -4.84
C ILE A 126 0.23 1.25 -5.68
N LEU A 127 0.93 1.80 -6.67
CA LEU A 127 1.83 1.03 -7.53
C LEU A 127 3.01 0.48 -6.74
N ALA A 128 3.53 1.23 -5.75
CA ALA A 128 4.53 0.70 -4.82
C ALA A 128 3.98 -0.43 -3.92
N VAL A 129 2.72 -0.35 -3.48
CA VAL A 129 2.08 -1.46 -2.75
C VAL A 129 1.95 -2.68 -3.65
N ARG A 130 1.46 -2.49 -4.88
CA ARG A 130 1.36 -3.56 -5.90
C ARG A 130 2.71 -4.20 -6.16
N ASP A 131 3.76 -3.40 -6.22
CA ASP A 131 5.13 -3.86 -6.39
C ASP A 131 5.60 -4.75 -5.23
N LEU A 132 5.37 -4.34 -3.97
CA LEU A 132 5.68 -5.19 -2.82
C LEU A 132 4.98 -6.55 -2.87
N LEU A 133 3.72 -6.56 -3.32
CA LEU A 133 2.94 -7.79 -3.43
C LEU A 133 3.55 -8.77 -4.44
N GLN A 134 4.31 -8.32 -5.45
CA GLN A 134 4.99 -9.20 -6.40
C GLN A 134 6.10 -10.05 -5.74
N HIS A 135 6.61 -9.62 -4.59
CA HIS A 135 7.65 -10.34 -3.84
C HIS A 135 7.10 -11.25 -2.76
N LEU A 136 5.78 -11.33 -2.62
CA LEU A 136 5.10 -12.23 -1.70
C LEU A 136 4.47 -13.39 -2.49
N PRO A 137 4.31 -14.57 -1.87
CA PRO A 137 3.49 -15.64 -2.44
C PRO A 137 2.13 -15.11 -2.89
N ASP A 138 1.74 -15.44 -4.11
CA ASP A 138 0.41 -15.12 -4.57
C ASP A 138 -0.60 -15.99 -3.82
N VAL A 139 -1.48 -15.34 -3.08
CA VAL A 139 -2.57 -16.00 -2.36
C VAL A 139 -3.91 -15.61 -2.95
N GLU A 140 -4.76 -16.62 -3.11
CA GLU A 140 -6.16 -16.41 -3.45
C GLU A 140 -6.88 -15.62 -2.36
N GLY A 141 -7.83 -14.79 -2.76
CA GLY A 141 -8.71 -14.05 -1.86
C GLY A 141 -8.55 -12.54 -1.91
N GLU A 142 -8.88 -11.90 -0.78
CA GLU A 142 -8.95 -10.44 -0.64
C GLU A 142 -7.76 -9.87 0.12
N ILE A 143 -7.38 -8.64 -0.22
CA ILE A 143 -6.41 -7.85 0.54
C ILE A 143 -7.13 -7.26 1.74
N LEU A 144 -6.67 -7.58 2.95
CA LEU A 144 -7.09 -6.88 4.17
C LEU A 144 -6.28 -5.60 4.33
N LEU A 145 -6.95 -4.46 4.24
CA LEU A 145 -6.30 -3.16 4.34
C LEU A 145 -6.71 -2.43 5.63
N THR A 146 -5.70 -1.97 6.35
CA THR A 146 -5.79 -1.18 7.59
C THR A 146 -4.80 -0.02 7.53
N GLY A 147 -4.90 0.92 8.47
CA GLY A 147 -4.07 2.14 8.51
C GLY A 147 -4.78 3.34 7.88
N GLY A 148 -4.15 4.52 7.89
CA GLY A 148 -4.76 5.77 7.42
C GLY A 148 -5.27 5.71 5.97
N GLY A 149 -4.58 4.98 5.09
CA GLY A 149 -5.00 4.79 3.70
C GLY A 149 -6.32 4.03 3.55
N ALA A 150 -6.71 3.22 4.55
CA ALA A 150 -7.98 2.49 4.55
C ALA A 150 -9.22 3.42 4.64
N ASN A 151 -9.04 4.66 5.11
CA ASN A 151 -10.14 5.62 5.25
C ASN A 151 -10.58 6.20 3.90
N SER A 152 -9.66 6.35 2.95
CA SER A 152 -9.93 6.95 1.63
C SER A 152 -10.66 5.99 0.69
N LEU A 153 -11.86 6.36 0.24
CA LEU A 153 -12.64 5.55 -0.71
C LEU A 153 -11.90 5.38 -2.03
N ILE A 154 -11.39 6.48 -2.60
CA ILE A 154 -10.70 6.46 -3.88
C ILE A 154 -9.41 5.63 -3.79
N TRP A 155 -8.64 5.77 -2.72
CA TRP A 155 -7.36 5.05 -2.58
C TRP A 155 -7.56 3.54 -2.43
N THR A 156 -8.59 3.14 -1.67
CA THR A 156 -8.95 1.73 -1.52
C THR A 156 -9.49 1.11 -2.82
N GLN A 157 -10.23 1.88 -3.64
CA GLN A 157 -10.66 1.43 -4.97
C GLN A 157 -9.48 1.31 -5.93
N MET A 158 -8.58 2.31 -5.95
CA MET A 158 -7.35 2.26 -6.75
C MET A 158 -6.51 1.01 -6.43
N LEU A 159 -6.38 0.64 -5.15
CA LEU A 159 -5.66 -0.58 -4.77
C LEU A 159 -6.33 -1.84 -5.33
N ALA A 160 -7.66 -1.91 -5.26
CA ALA A 160 -8.42 -3.05 -5.79
C ALA A 160 -8.22 -3.18 -7.31
N ASP A 161 -8.37 -2.07 -8.04
CA ASP A 161 -8.22 -2.03 -9.50
C ASP A 161 -6.77 -2.34 -9.92
N ALA A 162 -5.79 -1.76 -9.24
CA ALA A 162 -4.38 -1.93 -9.56
C ALA A 162 -3.89 -3.36 -9.31
N THR A 163 -4.34 -3.99 -8.21
CA THR A 163 -3.92 -5.35 -7.85
C THR A 163 -4.79 -6.42 -8.50
N GLY A 164 -5.98 -6.06 -8.98
CA GLY A 164 -6.98 -7.01 -9.48
C GLY A 164 -7.58 -7.88 -8.37
N LYS A 165 -7.39 -7.53 -7.09
CA LYS A 165 -7.90 -8.29 -5.93
C LYS A 165 -8.94 -7.47 -5.16
N PRO A 166 -10.02 -8.09 -4.64
CA PRO A 166 -10.90 -7.41 -3.69
C PRO A 166 -10.11 -6.84 -2.51
N VAL A 167 -10.48 -5.65 -2.06
CA VAL A 167 -9.88 -5.01 -0.88
C VAL A 167 -10.96 -4.90 0.20
N ALA A 168 -10.72 -5.50 1.36
CA ALA A 168 -11.63 -5.45 2.48
C ALA A 168 -11.04 -4.64 3.63
N ILE A 169 -11.88 -3.76 4.18
CA ILE A 169 -11.56 -2.90 5.31
C ILE A 169 -12.21 -3.51 6.56
N PRO A 170 -11.42 -4.05 7.50
CA PRO A 170 -11.97 -4.59 8.73
C PRO A 170 -12.66 -3.50 9.57
N ALA A 171 -13.71 -3.88 10.29
CA ALA A 171 -14.38 -2.98 11.22
C ALA A 171 -13.57 -2.79 12.51
N GLY A 172 -13.63 -1.58 13.06
CA GLY A 172 -12.94 -1.18 14.29
C GLY A 172 -11.57 -0.55 14.06
N SER A 173 -10.87 -0.29 15.16
CA SER A 173 -9.55 0.31 15.22
C SER A 173 -8.62 -0.54 16.12
N GLU A 174 -7.38 -0.08 16.34
CA GLU A 174 -6.45 -0.71 17.28
C GLU A 174 -6.15 -2.20 17.01
N PHE A 175 -6.02 -2.58 15.72
CA PHE A 175 -5.81 -3.98 15.32
C PHE A 175 -4.59 -4.65 15.97
N GLY A 176 -3.54 -3.89 16.30
CA GLY A 176 -2.38 -4.41 17.03
C GLY A 176 -2.73 -4.82 18.47
N ALA A 177 -3.38 -3.93 19.22
CA ALA A 177 -3.84 -4.21 20.58
C ALA A 177 -4.87 -5.36 20.60
N ARG A 178 -5.77 -5.37 19.64
CA ARG A 178 -6.72 -6.47 19.44
C ARG A 178 -6.00 -7.80 19.17
N GLY A 179 -4.97 -7.81 18.34
CA GLY A 179 -4.14 -9.00 18.11
C GLY A 179 -3.50 -9.52 19.40
N ALA A 180 -2.93 -8.63 20.21
CA ALA A 180 -2.35 -9.00 21.52
C ALA A 180 -3.41 -9.58 22.48
N ALA A 181 -4.61 -9.00 22.53
CA ALA A 181 -5.71 -9.53 23.34
C ALA A 181 -6.15 -10.93 22.87
N LEU A 182 -6.25 -11.16 21.56
CA LEU A 182 -6.59 -12.48 21.01
C LEU A 182 -5.50 -13.53 21.31
N LEU A 183 -4.23 -13.14 21.26
CA LEU A 183 -3.12 -13.99 21.67
C LEU A 183 -3.23 -14.40 23.14
N ALA A 184 -3.46 -13.42 24.03
CA ALA A 184 -3.63 -13.68 25.46
C ALA A 184 -4.85 -14.56 25.75
N ALA A 185 -5.99 -14.28 25.12
CA ALA A 185 -7.22 -15.07 25.25
C ALA A 185 -7.01 -16.53 24.80
N THR A 186 -6.28 -16.74 23.70
CA THR A 186 -5.92 -18.09 23.25
C THR A 186 -5.01 -18.79 24.25
N ALA A 187 -4.01 -18.08 24.81
CA ALA A 187 -3.07 -18.65 25.78
C ALA A 187 -3.73 -19.10 27.09
N VAL A 188 -4.81 -18.42 27.53
CA VAL A 188 -5.59 -18.81 28.73
C VAL A 188 -6.74 -19.77 28.41
N GLY A 189 -6.83 -20.29 27.19
CA GLY A 189 -7.79 -21.33 26.80
C GLY A 189 -9.19 -20.84 26.43
N VAL A 190 -9.40 -19.53 26.24
CA VAL A 190 -10.69 -18.99 25.75
C VAL A 190 -10.95 -19.39 24.29
N PHE A 191 -9.88 -19.51 23.50
CA PHE A 191 -9.92 -20.02 22.12
C PHE A 191 -8.96 -21.20 21.97
N SER A 192 -9.29 -22.15 21.10
CA SER A 192 -8.45 -23.32 20.80
C SER A 192 -7.23 -22.96 19.94
N SER A 193 -7.33 -21.88 19.16
CA SER A 193 -6.24 -21.39 18.30
C SER A 193 -6.40 -19.91 17.98
N ILE A 194 -5.30 -19.26 17.57
CA ILE A 194 -5.33 -17.86 17.11
C ILE A 194 -6.15 -17.71 15.84
N ARG A 195 -6.12 -18.72 14.95
CA ARG A 195 -6.91 -18.71 13.72
C ARG A 195 -8.40 -18.67 14.05
N GLU A 196 -8.86 -19.49 14.99
CA GLU A 196 -10.23 -19.45 15.49
C GLU A 196 -10.57 -18.08 16.10
N ALA A 197 -9.72 -17.56 17.00
CA ALA A 197 -9.92 -16.26 17.66
C ALA A 197 -10.01 -15.09 16.66
N SER A 198 -9.18 -15.13 15.60
CA SER A 198 -9.19 -14.14 14.54
C SER A 198 -10.46 -14.20 13.70
N LEU A 199 -10.88 -15.40 13.28
CA LEU A 199 -12.06 -15.59 12.44
C LEU A 199 -13.36 -15.29 13.19
N SER A 200 -13.48 -15.71 14.45
CA SER A 200 -14.70 -15.52 15.26
C SER A 200 -15.00 -14.06 15.55
N THR A 201 -13.98 -13.21 15.54
CA THR A 201 -14.11 -11.77 15.82
C THR A 201 -14.10 -10.94 14.54
N ARG A 202 -13.73 -11.50 13.38
CA ARG A 202 -13.57 -10.75 12.12
C ARG A 202 -14.89 -10.14 11.68
N GLN A 203 -14.88 -8.83 11.49
CA GLN A 203 -15.99 -8.07 10.90
C GLN A 203 -15.43 -7.17 9.81
N ILE A 204 -16.13 -7.05 8.69
CA ILE A 204 -15.73 -6.22 7.55
C ILE A 204 -16.68 -5.05 7.44
N ALA A 205 -16.14 -3.83 7.48
CA ALA A 205 -16.92 -2.59 7.39
C ALA A 205 -17.20 -2.19 5.93
N ARG A 206 -16.23 -2.39 5.05
CA ARG A 206 -16.33 -2.02 3.63
C ARG A 206 -15.53 -2.99 2.76
N ARG A 207 -16.00 -3.22 1.54
CA ARG A 207 -15.26 -3.93 0.49
C ARG A 207 -15.24 -3.10 -0.79
N GLN A 208 -14.10 -3.12 -1.47
CA GLN A 208 -13.94 -2.62 -2.82
C GLN A 208 -13.70 -3.80 -3.76
N ILE A 209 -14.41 -3.82 -4.88
CA ILE A 209 -14.29 -4.85 -5.91
C ILE A 209 -13.52 -4.26 -7.09
N PRO A 210 -12.52 -4.95 -7.65
CA PRO A 210 -11.78 -4.46 -8.81
C PRO A 210 -12.71 -4.22 -9.99
N ASN A 211 -12.59 -3.05 -10.63
CA ASN A 211 -13.23 -2.77 -11.90
C ASN A 211 -12.44 -3.45 -13.04
N PRO A 212 -13.03 -4.43 -13.75
CA PRO A 212 -12.34 -5.11 -14.85
C PRO A 212 -11.96 -4.18 -16.01
N GLU A 213 -12.72 -3.11 -16.25
CA GLU A 213 -12.46 -2.15 -17.34
C GLU A 213 -11.20 -1.32 -17.09
N ALA A 214 -10.87 -1.06 -15.82
CA ALA A 214 -9.69 -0.30 -15.42
C ALA A 214 -8.38 -1.11 -15.51
N ARG A 215 -8.48 -2.45 -15.64
CA ARG A 215 -7.34 -3.38 -15.55
C ARG A 215 -6.21 -3.03 -16.52
N ASN A 216 -6.53 -2.76 -17.78
CA ASN A 216 -5.52 -2.46 -18.80
C ASN A 216 -4.77 -1.17 -18.50
N ALA A 217 -5.49 -0.12 -18.10
CA ALA A 217 -4.88 1.15 -17.74
C ALA A 217 -3.94 1.02 -16.53
N TRP A 218 -4.36 0.28 -15.49
CA TRP A 218 -3.51 0.02 -14.33
C TRP A 218 -2.29 -0.85 -14.64
N ASN A 219 -2.42 -1.83 -15.53
CA ASN A 219 -1.29 -2.63 -15.99
C ASN A 219 -0.26 -1.77 -16.76
N GLN A 220 -0.73 -0.85 -17.60
CA GLN A 220 0.16 0.10 -18.27
C GLN A 220 0.83 1.05 -17.28
N ALA A 221 0.07 1.61 -16.33
CA ALA A 221 0.61 2.48 -15.28
C ALA A 221 1.67 1.76 -14.44
N PHE A 222 1.42 0.50 -14.07
CA PHE A 222 2.38 -0.32 -13.33
C PHE A 222 3.63 -0.64 -14.16
N SER A 223 3.49 -0.92 -15.45
CA SER A 223 4.64 -1.13 -16.34
C SER A 223 5.53 0.12 -16.43
N ASN A 224 4.91 1.31 -16.55
CA ASN A 224 5.62 2.58 -16.55
C ASN A 224 6.32 2.85 -15.20
N TYR A 225 5.65 2.54 -14.08
CA TYR A 225 6.23 2.62 -12.74
C TYR A 225 7.46 1.74 -12.59
N CYS A 226 7.36 0.46 -12.96
CA CYS A 226 8.48 -0.49 -12.86
C CYS A 226 9.66 -0.07 -13.75
N ALA A 227 9.40 0.39 -14.97
CA ALA A 227 10.45 0.89 -15.85
C ALA A 227 11.20 2.08 -15.24
N GLN A 228 10.48 3.05 -14.66
CA GLN A 228 11.08 4.21 -14.03
C GLN A 228 11.81 3.86 -12.72
N ARG A 229 11.23 2.99 -11.89
CA ARG A 229 11.88 2.44 -10.69
C ARG A 229 13.20 1.78 -11.06
N ASP A 230 13.17 0.87 -12.03
CA ASP A 230 14.35 0.11 -12.43
C ASP A 230 15.47 1.04 -12.92
N LEU A 231 15.14 2.09 -13.66
CA LEU A 231 16.12 3.09 -14.09
C LEU A 231 16.75 3.84 -12.91
N ILE A 232 15.98 4.13 -11.86
CA ILE A 232 16.47 4.88 -10.68
C ILE A 232 17.25 3.98 -9.72
N LEU A 233 16.80 2.74 -9.51
CA LEU A 233 17.41 1.82 -8.55
C LEU A 233 18.57 0.98 -9.13
N ARG A 234 18.70 0.85 -10.46
CA ARG A 234 19.83 0.14 -11.11
C ARG A 234 21.10 0.97 -11.26
N ARG A 235 21.25 2.09 -10.56
CA ARG A 235 22.45 2.95 -10.70
C ARG A 235 23.71 2.18 -10.26
N PRO A 236 24.67 1.90 -11.17
CA PRO A 236 25.90 1.20 -10.80
C PRO A 236 26.64 1.97 -9.70
N HIS A 237 27.26 1.21 -8.80
CA HIS A 237 28.16 1.74 -7.78
C HIS A 237 29.39 2.38 -8.43
#